data_AF-A0A0U1LSM6-F1
#
_entry.id   AF-A0A0U1LSM6-F1
#
_cell.length_a   1.000
_cell.length_b   1.000
_cell.length_c   1.000
_cell.angle_alpha   90.00
_cell.angle_beta   90.00
_cell.angle_gamma   90.00
#
_symmetry.space_group_name_H-M   'P 1'
#
loop_
_entity.id
_entity.type
_entity.pdbx_description
1 polymer ?
#
loop_
_entity_poly.entity_id
_entity_poly.type
_entity_poly.pdbx_seq_one_letter_code
_entity_poly.pdbx_strand_id
1 'polypeptide(L)'
;MMYHPAMLPTPPASPPLLRCYAPEDRLGMLLANRLELTRILGVGAYGVVYTAVDIQTQVPYAVKALNKTGLDARQRKFQQREISLHHQASRHPNVVSLVRIMDSVDCTFVVIEFCPEGDLFTSITERGQFVGNDPLAKRAFLQILDAVQFCHSIGIYHRDLKPENILVADGGMTVKLADFGLATTDYFTSDFGCGSTFYMSPECQQTNPRPCSCYVSPINDVWSLGVILVNLTCGRNPWKRASTEDTTFRAYLKDPEFLRSILPVSPELNVILRRIFECDPVKRITMPELRQLILDCPRFTIPAVPRKPGHPEELPPCVFYPYAQAPPAALLYTQYSDSAISDTSLTDNETISSVSSTSDYASESEVDGFTVVDPQVSPEFWDAPGHMPGTAAGKFALPNQMVPVY
;
A
#
# COMPACT_ATOMS: atom_id res chain seq x y z
N MET A 1 3.87 78.00 -19.92
CA MET A 1 3.02 76.83 -19.67
C MET A 1 3.69 75.63 -20.34
N MET A 2 4.28 74.72 -19.57
CA MET A 2 4.90 73.50 -20.11
C MET A 2 3.82 72.41 -20.19
N TYR A 3 3.71 71.77 -21.36
CA TYR A 3 2.84 70.61 -21.59
C TYR A 3 3.56 69.34 -21.11
N HIS A 4 2.94 68.59 -20.20
CA HIS A 4 3.33 67.21 -19.90
C HIS A 4 2.52 66.23 -20.78
N PRO A 5 3.15 65.25 -21.44
CA PRO A 5 2.42 64.21 -22.14
C PRO A 5 1.80 63.22 -21.15
N ALA A 6 0.56 62.84 -21.40
CA ALA A 6 -0.17 61.85 -20.60
C ALA A 6 0.47 60.46 -20.77
N MET A 7 0.89 59.85 -19.65
CA MET A 7 1.34 58.46 -19.60
C MET A 7 0.15 57.54 -19.87
N LEU A 8 0.27 56.64 -20.84
CA LEU A 8 -0.68 55.55 -21.05
C LEU A 8 -0.60 54.56 -19.87
N PRO A 9 -1.73 53.99 -19.42
CA PRO A 9 -1.75 53.02 -18.34
C PRO A 9 -0.95 51.78 -18.72
N THR A 10 -0.13 51.30 -17.79
CA THR A 10 0.64 50.05 -17.91
C THR A 10 -0.32 48.89 -18.20
N PRO A 11 -0.02 48.01 -19.17
CA PRO A 11 -0.83 46.82 -19.41
C PRO A 11 -0.87 45.94 -18.13
N PRO A 12 -1.97 45.22 -17.90
CA PRO A 12 -2.07 44.32 -16.74
C PRO A 12 -0.93 43.29 -16.78
N ALA A 13 -0.45 42.92 -15.59
CA ALA A 13 0.58 41.90 -15.45
C ALA A 13 0.13 40.60 -16.17
N SER A 14 1.01 40.03 -16.99
CA SER A 14 0.80 38.71 -17.58
C SER A 14 0.44 37.71 -16.47
N PRO A 15 -0.49 36.75 -16.71
CA PRO A 15 -0.81 35.73 -15.73
C PRO A 15 0.50 35.04 -15.28
N PRO A 16 0.66 34.75 -13.98
CA PRO A 16 1.89 34.15 -13.49
C PRO A 16 2.15 32.85 -14.23
N LEU A 17 3.36 32.73 -14.78
CA LEU A 17 3.89 31.49 -15.34
C LEU A 17 3.61 30.36 -14.34
N LEU A 18 3.10 29.22 -14.84
CA LEU A 18 2.81 27.98 -14.11
C LEU A 18 3.64 27.87 -12.83
N ARG A 19 3.05 28.28 -11.71
CA ARG A 19 3.75 28.30 -10.42
C ARG A 19 3.84 26.85 -9.98
N CYS A 20 5.04 26.27 -10.02
CA CYS A 20 5.29 25.02 -9.34
C CYS A 20 5.16 25.29 -7.84
N TYR A 21 4.04 24.84 -7.25
CA TYR A 21 3.83 24.92 -5.81
C TYR A 21 4.70 23.87 -5.12
N ALA A 22 5.52 24.30 -4.16
CA ALA A 22 6.11 23.37 -3.21
C ALA A 22 4.99 22.71 -2.39
N PRO A 23 5.22 21.50 -1.83
CA PRO A 23 4.20 20.82 -1.03
C PRO A 23 3.59 21.70 0.07
N GLU A 24 4.42 22.44 0.78
CA GLU A 24 4.06 23.37 1.86
C GLU A 24 3.25 24.58 1.38
N ASP A 25 3.43 25.03 0.14
CA ASP A 25 2.71 26.18 -0.41
C ASP A 25 1.21 25.90 -0.60
N ARG A 26 0.81 24.63 -0.59
CA ARG A 26 -0.59 24.21 -0.73
C ARG A 26 -1.34 24.16 0.61
N LEU A 27 -0.66 24.30 1.75
CA LEU A 27 -1.31 24.31 3.06
C LEU A 27 -2.19 25.57 3.22
N GLY A 28 -3.39 25.39 3.78
CA GLY A 28 -4.43 26.42 3.85
C GLY A 28 -5.19 26.66 2.54
N MET A 29 -4.82 25.99 1.45
CA MET A 29 -5.53 26.10 0.18
C MET A 29 -6.92 25.46 0.29
N LEU A 30 -7.94 26.18 -0.18
CA LEU A 30 -9.31 25.69 -0.28
C LEU A 30 -9.57 25.12 -1.67
N LEU A 31 -9.71 23.80 -1.77
CA LEU A 31 -10.14 23.13 -2.99
C LEU A 31 -11.66 23.32 -3.17
N ALA A 32 -12.06 23.83 -4.34
CA ALA A 32 -13.44 24.21 -4.67
C ALA A 32 -14.15 24.99 -3.54
N ASN A 33 -13.42 25.93 -2.91
CA ASN A 33 -13.92 26.80 -1.84
C ASN A 33 -14.55 26.05 -0.64
N ARG A 34 -14.20 24.79 -0.40
CA ARG A 34 -14.76 24.01 0.72
C ARG A 34 -13.78 23.09 1.43
N LEU A 35 -12.87 22.44 0.69
CA LEU A 35 -11.97 21.45 1.29
C LEU A 35 -10.60 22.08 1.56
N GLU A 36 -10.30 22.37 2.82
CA GLU A 36 -9.05 23.01 3.23
C GLU A 36 -7.94 21.98 3.42
N LEU A 37 -6.80 22.14 2.75
CA LEU A 37 -5.62 21.31 2.97
C LEU A 37 -4.90 21.74 4.25
N THR A 38 -4.79 20.86 5.24
CA THR A 38 -4.37 21.24 6.60
C THR A 38 -2.96 20.79 6.97
N ARG A 39 -2.53 19.59 6.56
CA ARG A 39 -1.20 19.06 6.89
C ARG A 39 -0.72 18.09 5.82
N ILE A 40 0.59 17.99 5.61
CA ILE A 40 1.20 16.93 4.79
C ILE A 40 1.24 15.62 5.60
N LEU A 41 0.63 14.56 5.05
CA LEU A 41 0.68 13.19 5.57
C LEU A 41 1.90 12.44 5.04
N GLY A 42 2.25 12.66 3.77
CA GLY A 42 3.37 11.98 3.15
C GLY A 42 3.74 12.58 1.80
N VAL A 43 5.00 12.44 1.42
CA VAL A 43 5.53 12.84 0.12
C VAL A 43 6.02 11.56 -0.57
N GLY A 44 5.38 11.19 -1.67
CA GLY A 44 5.75 10.01 -2.46
C GLY A 44 6.34 10.39 -3.81
N ALA A 45 6.82 9.39 -4.56
CA ALA A 45 7.39 9.58 -5.88
C ALA A 45 6.42 10.22 -6.89
N TYR A 46 5.11 9.96 -6.74
CA TYR A 46 4.07 10.37 -7.70
C TYR A 46 3.21 11.54 -7.22
N GLY A 47 3.42 12.04 -6.00
CA GLY A 47 2.62 13.13 -5.45
C GLY A 47 2.72 13.28 -3.94
N VAL A 48 1.94 14.21 -3.41
CA VAL A 48 1.89 14.53 -1.98
C VAL A 48 0.50 14.20 -1.45
N VAL A 49 0.44 13.58 -0.28
CA VAL A 49 -0.81 13.31 0.42
C VAL A 49 -0.97 14.32 1.56
N TYR A 50 -2.13 14.96 1.61
CA TYR A 50 -2.49 15.92 2.65
C TYR A 50 -3.65 15.40 3.49
N THR A 51 -3.71 15.75 4.78
CA THR A 51 -5.01 15.83 5.46
C THR A 51 -5.76 17.04 4.92
N ALA A 52 -7.07 16.92 4.85
CA ALA A 52 -7.95 18.03 4.53
C ALA A 52 -9.20 17.98 5.40
N VAL A 53 -9.83 19.13 5.61
CA VAL A 53 -11.10 19.22 6.33
C VAL A 53 -12.10 19.93 5.45
N ASP A 54 -13.28 19.34 5.32
CA ASP A 54 -14.41 20.04 4.75
C ASP A 54 -14.89 21.10 5.75
N ILE A 55 -14.73 22.38 5.42
CA ILE A 55 -15.00 23.48 6.36
C ILE A 55 -16.48 23.61 6.74
N GLN A 56 -17.39 23.03 5.95
CA GLN A 56 -18.83 23.06 6.25
C GLN A 56 -19.23 21.91 7.15
N THR A 57 -18.80 20.68 6.82
CA THR A 57 -19.22 19.47 7.55
C THR A 57 -18.27 19.09 8.68
N GLN A 58 -17.07 19.68 8.72
CA GLN A 58 -15.96 19.33 9.61
C GLN A 58 -15.48 17.87 9.45
N VAL A 59 -15.85 17.21 8.36
CA VAL A 59 -15.42 15.84 8.06
C VAL A 59 -13.97 15.86 7.55
N PRO A 60 -13.07 15.05 8.12
CA PRO A 60 -11.70 14.94 7.65
C PRO A 60 -11.60 14.01 6.42
N TYR A 61 -10.70 14.37 5.51
CA TYR A 61 -10.35 13.61 4.31
C TYR A 61 -8.83 13.52 4.16
N ALA A 62 -8.37 12.57 3.36
CA ALA A 62 -7.03 12.60 2.80
C ALA A 62 -7.12 13.03 1.33
N VAL A 63 -6.15 13.82 0.87
CA VAL A 63 -6.12 14.34 -0.51
C VAL A 63 -4.76 14.02 -1.12
N LYS A 64 -4.75 13.14 -2.11
CA LYS A 64 -3.55 12.84 -2.91
C LYS A 64 -3.47 13.85 -4.05
N ALA A 65 -2.50 14.75 -3.98
CA ALA A 65 -2.20 15.75 -5.00
C ALA A 65 -1.14 15.19 -5.96
N LEU A 66 -1.55 14.92 -7.20
CA LEU A 66 -0.73 14.34 -8.25
C LEU A 66 -0.32 15.43 -9.25
N ASN A 67 0.97 15.74 -9.34
CA ASN A 67 1.46 16.85 -10.18
C ASN A 67 1.36 16.51 -11.67
N LYS A 68 0.87 17.43 -12.49
CA LYS A 68 0.79 17.29 -13.96
C LYS A 68 2.01 17.87 -14.67
N THR A 69 2.69 18.80 -14.02
CA THR A 69 3.80 19.56 -14.59
C THR A 69 5.03 18.67 -14.72
N GLY A 70 5.67 18.68 -15.89
CA GLY A 70 6.87 17.89 -16.14
C GLY A 70 6.64 16.42 -16.47
N LEU A 71 5.38 15.95 -16.48
CA LEU A 71 5.09 14.57 -16.89
C LEU A 71 5.17 14.42 -18.42
N ASP A 72 5.71 13.29 -18.88
CA ASP A 72 5.56 12.84 -20.26
C ASP A 72 4.18 12.20 -20.50
N ALA A 73 3.90 11.81 -21.77
CA ALA A 73 2.61 11.20 -22.11
C ALA A 73 2.39 9.83 -21.45
N ARG A 74 3.47 9.08 -21.16
CA ARG A 74 3.41 7.77 -20.53
C ARG A 74 3.12 7.90 -19.04
N GLN A 75 3.79 8.83 -18.35
CA GLN A 75 3.57 9.16 -16.95
C GLN A 75 2.14 9.68 -16.71
N ARG A 76 1.61 10.54 -17.59
CA ARG A 76 0.20 10.95 -17.54
C ARG A 76 -0.77 9.78 -17.65
N LYS A 77 -0.50 8.82 -18.55
CA LYS A 77 -1.31 7.60 -18.67
C LYS A 77 -1.24 6.74 -17.41
N PHE A 78 -0.06 6.59 -16.79
CA PHE A 78 0.07 5.85 -15.53
C PHE A 78 -0.73 6.50 -14.40
N GLN A 79 -0.64 7.83 -14.27
CA GLN A 79 -1.42 8.58 -13.28
C GLN A 79 -2.94 8.42 -13.50
N GLN A 80 -3.42 8.52 -14.74
CA GLN A 80 -4.84 8.30 -15.06
C GLN A 80 -5.28 6.86 -14.80
N ARG A 81 -4.41 5.88 -15.09
CA ARG A 81 -4.64 4.47 -14.80
C ARG A 81 -4.81 4.25 -13.29
N GLU A 82 -3.88 4.76 -12.48
CA GLU A 82 -3.96 4.67 -11.02
C GLU A 82 -5.32 5.16 -10.49
N ILE A 83 -5.73 6.37 -10.89
CA ILE A 83 -7.01 6.96 -10.47
C ILE A 83 -8.19 6.09 -10.91
N SER A 84 -8.18 5.62 -12.17
CA SER A 84 -9.25 4.78 -12.72
C SER A 84 -9.37 3.44 -12.01
N LEU A 85 -8.24 2.77 -11.74
CA LEU A 85 -8.22 1.48 -11.03
C LEU A 85 -8.67 1.64 -9.58
N HIS A 86 -8.20 2.69 -8.88
CA HIS A 86 -8.64 2.98 -7.52
C HIS A 86 -10.15 3.26 -7.48
N HIS A 87 -10.69 4.06 -8.40
CA HIS A 87 -12.12 4.34 -8.48
C HIS A 87 -12.98 3.07 -8.68
N GLN A 88 -12.52 2.13 -9.50
CA GLN A 88 -13.22 0.86 -9.68
C GLN A 88 -13.15 -0.02 -8.43
N ALA A 89 -11.97 -0.08 -7.79
CA ALA A 89 -11.73 -0.87 -6.59
C ALA A 89 -12.45 -0.31 -5.34
N SER A 90 -12.67 1.01 -5.28
CA SER A 90 -13.26 1.70 -4.12
C SER A 90 -14.72 1.36 -3.83
N ARG A 91 -15.34 0.47 -4.62
CA ARG A 91 -16.67 -0.07 -4.35
C ARG A 91 -16.68 -1.09 -3.21
N HIS A 92 -15.51 -1.61 -2.82
CA HIS A 92 -15.38 -2.59 -1.75
C HIS A 92 -15.13 -1.91 -0.39
N PRO A 93 -15.78 -2.35 0.71
CA PRO A 93 -15.66 -1.70 2.03
C PRO A 93 -14.23 -1.73 2.61
N ASN A 94 -13.44 -2.75 2.27
CA ASN A 94 -12.03 -2.89 2.64
C ASN A 94 -11.06 -2.34 1.59
N VAL A 95 -11.51 -1.44 0.72
CA VAL A 95 -10.66 -0.58 -0.12
C VAL A 95 -10.92 0.85 0.29
N VAL A 96 -9.87 1.68 0.34
CA VAL A 96 -10.01 3.11 0.65
C VAL A 96 -10.95 3.75 -0.37
N SER A 97 -11.99 4.39 0.14
CA SER A 97 -13.04 5.01 -0.66
C SER A 97 -12.48 6.23 -1.40
N LEU A 98 -12.59 6.22 -2.73
CA LEU A 98 -12.38 7.40 -3.55
C LEU A 98 -13.65 8.23 -3.53
N VAL A 99 -13.59 9.37 -2.84
CA VAL A 99 -14.75 10.25 -2.61
C VAL A 99 -14.97 11.15 -3.83
N ARG A 100 -13.89 11.72 -4.38
CA ARG A 100 -13.96 12.74 -5.43
C ARG A 100 -12.63 12.93 -6.14
N ILE A 101 -12.69 13.34 -7.40
CA ILE A 101 -11.53 13.79 -8.17
C ILE A 101 -11.75 15.27 -8.49
N MET A 102 -10.75 16.10 -8.24
CA MET A 102 -10.77 17.53 -8.53
C MET A 102 -9.56 17.85 -9.38
N ASP A 103 -9.79 18.43 -10.54
CA ASP A 103 -8.76 18.62 -11.55
C ASP A 103 -8.41 20.11 -11.67
N SER A 104 -7.11 20.43 -11.60
CA SER A 104 -6.58 21.78 -11.84
C SER A 104 -5.57 21.76 -12.98
N VAL A 105 -5.10 22.94 -13.39
CA VAL A 105 -4.13 23.07 -14.49
C VAL A 105 -2.80 22.38 -14.13
N ASP A 106 -2.37 22.51 -12.89
CA ASP A 106 -1.08 22.04 -12.38
C ASP A 106 -1.15 20.66 -11.71
N CYS A 107 -2.32 20.22 -11.26
CA CYS A 107 -2.45 19.07 -10.39
C CYS A 107 -3.81 18.36 -10.55
N THR A 108 -3.85 17.05 -10.28
CA THR A 108 -5.10 16.32 -10.04
C THR A 108 -5.14 15.94 -8.57
N PHE A 109 -6.19 16.37 -7.87
CA PHE A 109 -6.43 16.06 -6.46
C PHE A 109 -7.44 14.92 -6.35
N VAL A 110 -7.01 13.82 -5.74
CA VAL A 110 -7.85 12.66 -5.44
C VAL A 110 -8.23 12.72 -3.97
N VAL A 111 -9.49 13.02 -3.70
CA VAL A 111 -10.05 13.09 -2.34
C VAL A 111 -10.51 11.69 -1.94
N ILE A 112 -9.99 11.19 -0.83
CA ILE A 112 -10.23 9.85 -0.30
C ILE A 112 -10.63 9.93 1.17
N GLU A 113 -11.26 8.87 1.68
CA GLU A 113 -11.55 8.77 3.11
C GLU A 113 -10.26 8.87 3.94
N PHE A 114 -10.35 9.54 5.10
CA PHE A 114 -9.24 9.64 6.03
C PHE A 114 -9.28 8.50 7.04
N CYS A 115 -8.18 7.74 7.14
CA CYS A 115 -7.99 6.70 8.16
C CYS A 115 -7.07 7.25 9.26
N PRO A 116 -7.59 7.68 10.43
CA PRO A 116 -6.80 8.37 11.45
C PRO A 116 -5.77 7.48 12.14
N GLU A 117 -5.95 6.15 12.10
CA GLU A 117 -5.02 5.21 12.74
C GLU A 117 -3.77 4.95 11.90
N GLY A 118 -3.70 5.46 10.66
CA GLY A 118 -2.55 5.32 9.78
C GLY A 118 -2.48 3.93 9.13
N ASP A 119 -1.28 3.54 8.73
CA ASP A 119 -1.04 2.26 8.05
C ASP A 119 -0.87 1.06 9.01
N LEU A 120 -0.97 -0.13 8.42
CA LEU A 120 -0.87 -1.40 9.11
C LEU A 120 0.58 -1.68 9.54
N PHE A 121 1.59 -1.15 8.83
CA PHE A 121 2.99 -1.34 9.22
C PHE A 121 3.27 -0.72 10.59
N THR A 122 2.91 0.54 10.79
CA THR A 122 3.04 1.25 12.08
C THR A 122 2.18 0.58 13.15
N SER A 123 0.97 0.11 12.80
CA SER A 123 0.09 -0.58 13.76
C SER A 123 0.65 -1.93 14.23
N ILE A 124 1.39 -2.64 13.38
CA ILE A 124 2.10 -3.88 13.74
C ILE A 124 3.36 -3.57 14.56
N THR A 125 4.20 -2.66 14.09
CA THR A 125 5.59 -2.50 14.58
C THR A 125 5.71 -1.57 15.78
N GLU A 126 5.03 -0.42 15.76
CA GLU A 126 5.13 0.59 16.81
C GLU A 126 4.07 0.39 17.89
N ARG A 127 2.84 0.02 17.50
CA ARG A 127 1.71 -0.16 18.44
C ARG A 127 1.58 -1.59 18.97
N GLY A 128 2.22 -2.57 18.31
CA GLY A 128 2.16 -3.98 18.71
C GLY A 128 0.74 -4.56 18.74
N GLN A 129 -0.19 -3.99 17.97
CA GLN A 129 -1.63 -4.22 18.13
C GLN A 129 -2.08 -5.62 17.68
N PHE A 130 -1.39 -6.19 16.69
CA PHE A 130 -1.74 -7.46 16.06
C PHE A 130 -0.93 -8.65 16.58
N VAL A 131 0.35 -8.44 16.91
CA VAL A 131 1.27 -9.52 17.28
C VAL A 131 0.83 -10.16 18.60
N GLY A 132 0.64 -11.48 18.61
CA GLY A 132 0.12 -12.21 19.76
C GLY A 132 -1.41 -12.15 19.92
N ASN A 133 -2.13 -11.50 18.99
CA ASN A 133 -3.58 -11.44 18.96
C ASN A 133 -4.12 -12.14 17.69
N ASP A 134 -4.02 -13.47 17.68
CA ASP A 134 -4.46 -14.32 16.56
C ASP A 134 -5.87 -13.99 16.04
N PRO A 135 -6.91 -13.76 16.89
CA PRO A 135 -8.24 -13.39 16.40
C PRO A 135 -8.26 -12.06 15.62
N LEU A 136 -7.52 -11.05 16.08
CA LEU A 136 -7.44 -9.75 15.40
C LEU A 136 -6.64 -9.85 14.10
N ALA A 137 -5.50 -10.54 14.14
CA ALA A 137 -4.68 -10.82 12.95
C ALA A 137 -5.48 -11.58 11.88
N LYS A 138 -6.25 -12.60 12.29
CA LYS A 138 -7.13 -13.35 11.37
C LYS A 138 -8.22 -12.47 10.77
N ARG A 139 -8.88 -11.62 11.57
CA ARG A 139 -9.89 -10.69 11.07
C ARG A 139 -9.30 -9.74 10.02
N ALA A 140 -8.18 -9.10 10.33
CA ALA A 140 -7.51 -8.19 9.40
C ALA A 140 -7.10 -8.92 8.12
N PHE A 141 -6.51 -10.12 8.23
CA PHE A 141 -6.10 -10.90 7.06
C PHE A 141 -7.29 -11.30 6.18
N LEU A 142 -8.42 -11.71 6.75
CA LEU A 142 -9.63 -12.04 5.98
C LEU A 142 -10.19 -10.83 5.23
N GLN A 143 -10.19 -9.63 5.85
CA GLN A 143 -10.60 -8.39 5.20
C GLN A 143 -9.67 -8.00 4.04
N ILE A 144 -8.34 -8.19 4.21
CA ILE A 144 -7.36 -8.01 3.12
C ILE A 144 -7.65 -8.99 1.99
N LEU A 145 -7.91 -10.27 2.32
CA LEU A 145 -8.28 -11.28 1.32
C LEU A 145 -9.59 -10.92 0.61
N ASP A 146 -10.60 -10.36 1.30
CA ASP A 146 -11.85 -9.89 0.66
C ASP A 146 -11.56 -8.76 -0.34
N ALA A 147 -10.78 -7.76 0.06
CA ALA A 147 -10.39 -6.64 -0.82
C ALA A 147 -9.63 -7.10 -2.07
N VAL A 148 -8.60 -7.93 -1.88
CA VAL A 148 -7.77 -8.42 -3.00
C VAL A 148 -8.57 -9.36 -3.90
N GLN A 149 -9.41 -10.24 -3.33
CA GLN A 149 -10.28 -11.11 -4.11
C GLN A 149 -11.30 -10.30 -4.94
N PHE A 150 -11.86 -9.22 -4.38
CA PHE A 150 -12.71 -8.30 -5.12
C PHE A 150 -11.95 -7.65 -6.28
N CYS A 151 -10.77 -7.08 -6.03
CA CYS A 151 -9.92 -6.51 -7.09
C CYS A 151 -9.64 -7.52 -8.21
N HIS A 152 -9.22 -8.75 -7.86
CA HIS A 152 -8.99 -9.82 -8.84
C HIS A 152 -10.24 -10.16 -9.64
N SER A 153 -11.42 -10.15 -9.01
CA SER A 153 -12.70 -10.45 -9.69
C SER A 153 -13.11 -9.42 -10.74
N ILE A 154 -12.62 -8.19 -10.62
CA ILE A 154 -12.80 -7.12 -11.60
C ILE A 154 -11.56 -6.90 -12.48
N GLY A 155 -10.62 -7.86 -12.47
CA GLY A 155 -9.43 -7.86 -13.31
C GLY A 155 -8.33 -6.89 -12.86
N ILE A 156 -8.34 -6.43 -11.61
CA ILE A 156 -7.32 -5.53 -11.05
C ILE A 156 -6.36 -6.33 -10.17
N TYR A 157 -5.06 -6.26 -10.47
CA TYR A 157 -3.99 -6.89 -9.68
C TYR A 157 -3.13 -5.79 -9.06
N HIS A 158 -2.88 -5.90 -7.75
CA HIS A 158 -2.32 -4.78 -7.00
C HIS A 158 -0.80 -4.64 -7.18
N ARG A 159 -0.08 -5.77 -7.20
CA ARG A 159 1.38 -5.91 -7.42
C ARG A 159 2.31 -5.23 -6.39
N ASP A 160 1.80 -4.39 -5.49
CA ASP A 160 2.56 -3.83 -4.36
C ASP A 160 1.80 -3.99 -3.03
N LEU A 161 1.33 -5.19 -2.74
CA LEU A 161 0.69 -5.50 -1.46
C LEU A 161 1.73 -5.50 -0.34
N LYS A 162 1.54 -4.63 0.64
CA LYS A 162 2.38 -4.50 1.84
C LYS A 162 1.60 -3.78 2.95
N PRO A 163 1.98 -3.94 4.23
CA PRO A 163 1.31 -3.27 5.35
C PRO A 163 1.25 -1.74 5.23
N GLU A 164 2.23 -1.10 4.59
CA GLU A 164 2.26 0.35 4.35
C GLU A 164 1.12 0.81 3.42
N ASN A 165 0.65 -0.07 2.53
CA ASN A 165 -0.44 0.19 1.59
C ASN A 165 -1.80 -0.30 2.14
N ILE A 166 -1.90 -0.61 3.43
CA ILE A 166 -3.14 -1.04 4.08
C ILE A 166 -3.37 -0.11 5.27
N LEU A 167 -4.46 0.64 5.24
CA LEU A 167 -4.84 1.56 6.31
C LEU A 167 -5.68 0.85 7.37
N VAL A 168 -5.59 1.33 8.60
CA VAL A 168 -6.28 0.80 9.78
C VAL A 168 -7.36 1.77 10.24
N ALA A 169 -8.48 1.25 10.72
CA ALA A 169 -9.58 2.00 11.29
C ALA A 169 -10.32 1.18 12.37
N ASP A 170 -11.24 1.84 13.08
CA ASP A 170 -12.12 1.26 14.09
C ASP A 170 -11.37 0.55 15.23
N GLY A 171 -10.25 1.10 15.67
CA GLY A 171 -9.40 0.53 16.72
C GLY A 171 -8.73 -0.77 16.30
N GLY A 172 -8.29 -0.87 15.04
CA GLY A 172 -7.69 -2.08 14.45
C GLY A 172 -8.67 -3.11 13.90
N MET A 173 -9.97 -2.86 14.02
CA MET A 173 -11.01 -3.83 13.66
C MET A 173 -11.32 -3.83 12.17
N THR A 174 -10.98 -2.75 11.48
CA THR A 174 -11.17 -2.57 10.05
C THR A 174 -9.83 -2.25 9.39
N VAL A 175 -9.55 -2.92 8.27
CA VAL A 175 -8.42 -2.60 7.39
C VAL A 175 -8.91 -2.30 5.98
N LYS A 176 -8.21 -1.39 5.30
CA LYS A 176 -8.58 -0.87 3.98
C LYS A 176 -7.36 -0.81 3.07
N LEU A 177 -7.42 -1.51 1.94
CA LEU A 177 -6.39 -1.49 0.90
C LEU A 177 -6.33 -0.12 0.23
N ALA A 178 -5.12 0.39 0.05
CA ALA A 178 -4.82 1.69 -0.55
C ALA A 178 -3.71 1.57 -1.61
N ASP A 179 -3.48 2.67 -2.33
CA ASP A 179 -2.38 2.87 -3.29
C ASP A 179 -2.33 1.89 -4.48
N PHE A 180 -3.02 2.27 -5.56
CA PHE A 180 -3.08 1.52 -6.81
C PHE A 180 -2.01 1.96 -7.83
N GLY A 181 -0.96 2.66 -7.41
CA GLY A 181 0.05 3.26 -8.31
C GLY A 181 0.81 2.23 -9.17
N LEU A 182 0.97 0.99 -8.69
CA LEU A 182 1.60 -0.11 -9.43
C LEU A 182 0.59 -1.14 -9.95
N ALA A 183 -0.70 -0.92 -9.72
CA ALA A 183 -1.75 -1.86 -10.11
C ALA A 183 -1.85 -2.00 -11.63
N THR A 184 -2.28 -3.17 -12.08
CA THR A 184 -2.45 -3.49 -13.49
C THR A 184 -3.72 -4.29 -13.76
N THR A 185 -4.15 -4.27 -15.01
CA THR A 185 -5.19 -5.13 -15.56
C THR A 185 -4.63 -6.36 -16.28
N ASP A 186 -3.30 -6.43 -16.40
CA ASP A 186 -2.62 -7.46 -17.16
C ASP A 186 -2.46 -8.71 -16.30
N TYR A 187 -3.14 -9.79 -16.67
CA TYR A 187 -3.04 -11.08 -15.99
C TYR A 187 -1.61 -11.64 -16.07
N PHE A 188 -1.00 -11.53 -17.26
CA PHE A 188 0.42 -11.81 -17.49
C PHE A 188 1.15 -10.49 -17.72
N THR A 189 2.25 -10.27 -17.02
CA THR A 189 3.01 -9.02 -17.09
C THR A 189 4.51 -9.29 -17.27
N SER A 190 5.18 -8.41 -18.01
CA SER A 190 6.65 -8.37 -18.14
C SER A 190 7.30 -7.31 -17.25
N ASP A 191 6.53 -6.65 -16.40
CA ASP A 191 7.02 -5.65 -15.44
C ASP A 191 7.71 -6.34 -14.25
N PHE A 192 8.93 -6.82 -14.44
CA PHE A 192 9.74 -7.44 -13.38
C PHE A 192 10.31 -6.39 -12.42
N GLY A 193 10.50 -6.79 -11.16
CA GLY A 193 11.05 -5.92 -10.11
C GLY A 193 10.10 -4.82 -9.65
N CYS A 194 8.81 -4.88 -10.01
CA CYS A 194 7.81 -3.94 -9.52
C CYS A 194 7.31 -4.35 -8.13
N GLY A 195 7.25 -3.36 -7.24
CA GLY A 195 6.81 -3.52 -5.86
C GLY A 195 7.96 -3.55 -4.87
N SER A 196 7.63 -3.73 -3.60
CA SER A 196 8.58 -3.61 -2.50
C SER A 196 9.34 -4.94 -2.27
N THR A 197 10.69 -4.88 -2.23
CA THR A 197 11.58 -6.06 -2.27
C THR A 197 11.27 -7.17 -1.26
N PHE A 198 10.81 -6.81 -0.06
CA PHE A 198 10.45 -7.78 0.98
C PHE A 198 9.22 -8.63 0.63
N TYR A 199 8.33 -8.12 -0.24
CA TYR A 199 7.01 -8.67 -0.54
C TYR A 199 6.92 -9.27 -1.94
N MET A 200 7.91 -9.05 -2.80
CA MET A 200 7.93 -9.59 -4.16
C MET A 200 8.20 -11.10 -4.16
N SER A 201 7.53 -11.81 -5.07
CA SER A 201 7.75 -13.23 -5.34
C SER A 201 9.09 -13.49 -6.08
N PRO A 202 9.65 -14.72 -6.02
CA PRO A 202 10.89 -15.06 -6.72
C PRO A 202 10.80 -14.82 -8.23
N GLU A 203 9.65 -15.11 -8.85
CA GLU A 203 9.43 -14.92 -10.28
C GLU A 203 9.33 -13.44 -10.70
N CYS A 204 8.87 -12.56 -9.80
CA CYS A 204 8.87 -11.11 -10.04
C CYS A 204 10.28 -10.51 -9.94
N GLN A 205 11.16 -11.10 -9.12
CA GLN A 205 12.49 -10.58 -8.79
C GLN A 205 13.62 -10.90 -9.80
N GLN A 206 13.26 -11.32 -11.02
CA GLN A 206 14.24 -11.69 -12.05
C GLN A 206 15.06 -10.46 -12.49
N THR A 207 16.36 -10.46 -12.19
CA THR A 207 17.29 -9.37 -12.55
C THR A 207 17.54 -9.30 -14.06
N ASN A 208 17.55 -10.45 -14.75
CA ASN A 208 17.78 -10.56 -16.19
C ASN A 208 16.71 -11.48 -16.81
N PRO A 209 15.46 -11.00 -16.96
CA PRO A 209 14.41 -11.79 -17.57
C PRO A 209 14.77 -12.08 -19.04
N ARG A 210 14.46 -13.29 -19.50
CA ARG A 210 14.63 -13.64 -20.92
C ARG A 210 13.67 -12.79 -21.77
N PRO A 211 13.97 -12.55 -23.06
CA PRO A 211 13.00 -11.94 -23.96
C PRO A 211 11.67 -12.70 -23.91
N CYS A 212 10.56 -11.96 -23.85
CA CYS A 212 9.20 -12.51 -23.73
C CYS A 212 8.90 -13.27 -22.41
N SER A 213 9.76 -13.17 -21.39
CA SER A 213 9.40 -13.62 -20.04
C SER A 213 8.23 -12.81 -19.51
N CYS A 214 7.33 -13.48 -18.80
CA CYS A 214 6.24 -12.86 -18.04
C CYS A 214 5.96 -13.67 -16.77
N TYR A 215 5.24 -13.07 -15.83
CA TYR A 215 4.70 -13.73 -14.65
C TYR A 215 3.22 -13.41 -14.47
N VAL A 216 2.55 -14.23 -13.66
CA VAL A 216 1.11 -14.13 -13.39
C VAL A 216 0.87 -13.16 -12.23
N SER A 217 0.18 -12.05 -12.49
CA SER A 217 -0.09 -11.01 -11.51
C SER A 217 -0.88 -11.50 -10.27
N PRO A 218 -2.01 -12.22 -10.41
CA PRO A 218 -2.79 -12.63 -9.23
C PRO A 218 -2.06 -13.60 -8.29
N ILE A 219 -1.22 -14.50 -8.81
CA ILE A 219 -0.46 -15.44 -7.96
C ILE A 219 0.77 -14.78 -7.31
N ASN A 220 1.27 -13.69 -7.91
CA ASN A 220 2.26 -12.83 -7.28
C ASN A 220 1.66 -12.10 -6.07
N ASP A 221 0.42 -11.60 -6.16
CA ASP A 221 -0.28 -10.99 -5.02
C ASP A 221 -0.44 -11.99 -3.84
N VAL A 222 -0.69 -13.29 -4.14
CA VAL A 222 -0.76 -14.35 -3.11
C VAL A 222 0.56 -14.49 -2.34
N TRP A 223 1.71 -14.34 -2.99
CA TRP A 223 3.01 -14.36 -2.32
C TRP A 223 3.12 -13.20 -1.31
N SER A 224 2.80 -11.99 -1.74
CA SER A 224 2.85 -10.80 -0.90
C SER A 224 1.89 -10.91 0.30
N LEU A 225 0.71 -11.51 0.11
CA LEU A 225 -0.22 -11.84 1.20
C LEU A 225 0.41 -12.80 2.23
N GLY A 226 1.24 -13.76 1.81
CA GLY A 226 1.99 -14.62 2.73
C GLY A 226 2.94 -13.83 3.63
N VAL A 227 3.64 -12.85 3.06
CA VAL A 227 4.54 -11.98 3.82
C VAL A 227 3.74 -11.13 4.82
N ILE A 228 2.62 -10.54 4.40
CA ILE A 228 1.71 -9.78 5.27
C ILE A 228 1.18 -10.64 6.41
N LEU A 229 0.83 -11.90 6.15
CA LEU A 229 0.37 -12.84 7.19
C LEU A 229 1.46 -13.05 8.25
N VAL A 230 2.72 -13.24 7.84
CA VAL A 230 3.85 -13.34 8.76
C VAL A 230 4.06 -12.03 9.54
N ASN A 231 3.89 -10.87 8.90
CA ASN A 231 3.97 -9.58 9.59
C ASN A 231 2.90 -9.44 10.67
N LEU A 232 1.64 -9.75 10.36
CA LEU A 232 0.52 -9.69 11.30
C LEU A 232 0.74 -10.60 12.51
N THR A 233 1.27 -11.80 12.30
CA THR A 233 1.43 -12.80 13.37
C THR A 233 2.72 -12.64 14.17
N CYS A 234 3.79 -12.16 13.55
CA CYS A 234 5.14 -12.20 14.12
C CYS A 234 5.85 -10.85 14.17
N GLY A 235 5.30 -9.80 13.55
CA GLY A 235 5.93 -8.47 13.48
C GLY A 235 7.27 -8.45 12.75
N ARG A 236 7.51 -9.44 11.88
CA ARG A 236 8.80 -9.65 11.18
C ARG A 236 8.56 -10.04 9.73
N ASN A 237 9.54 -9.78 8.88
CA ASN A 237 9.59 -10.34 7.54
C ASN A 237 10.21 -11.75 7.58
N PRO A 238 9.76 -12.69 6.73
CA PRO A 238 10.35 -14.02 6.66
C PRO A 238 11.78 -13.98 6.09
N TRP A 239 12.09 -13.03 5.20
CA TRP A 239 13.39 -12.81 4.57
C TRP A 239 13.51 -11.36 4.09
N LYS A 240 14.69 -10.92 3.64
CA LYS A 240 14.87 -9.60 3.01
C LYS A 240 14.49 -9.63 1.54
N ARG A 241 14.79 -10.74 0.87
CA ARG A 241 14.52 -10.95 -0.55
C ARG A 241 14.25 -12.43 -0.80
N ALA A 242 13.26 -12.73 -1.65
CA ALA A 242 12.94 -14.09 -2.06
C ALA A 242 13.90 -14.59 -3.15
N SER A 243 15.21 -14.58 -2.83
CA SER A 243 16.31 -14.91 -3.73
C SER A 243 17.25 -15.91 -3.07
N THR A 244 17.91 -16.76 -3.86
CA THR A 244 18.94 -17.69 -3.38
C THR A 244 20.15 -17.00 -2.74
N GLU A 245 20.30 -15.69 -2.96
CA GLU A 245 21.31 -14.84 -2.32
C GLU A 245 20.96 -14.53 -0.84
N ASP A 246 19.67 -14.57 -0.48
CA ASP A 246 19.22 -14.37 0.89
C ASP A 246 19.41 -15.66 1.69
N THR A 247 20.12 -15.54 2.82
CA THR A 247 20.47 -16.68 3.69
C THR A 247 19.25 -17.37 4.27
N THR A 248 18.22 -16.60 4.62
CA THR A 248 17.00 -17.10 5.25
C THR A 248 16.11 -17.77 4.22
N PHE A 249 15.93 -17.15 3.06
CA PHE A 249 15.20 -17.78 1.96
C PHE A 249 15.86 -19.08 1.52
N ARG A 250 17.20 -19.10 1.40
CA ARG A 250 17.95 -20.32 1.07
C ARG A 250 17.82 -21.41 2.13
N ALA A 251 17.69 -21.06 3.41
CA ALA A 251 17.42 -22.04 4.47
C ALA A 251 16.01 -22.62 4.36
N TYR A 252 15.01 -21.78 4.07
CA TYR A 252 13.64 -22.20 3.79
C TYR A 252 13.54 -23.16 2.60
N LEU A 253 14.27 -22.90 1.50
CA LEU A 253 14.29 -23.80 0.35
C LEU A 253 14.86 -25.19 0.65
N LYS A 254 15.72 -25.31 1.68
CA LYS A 254 16.30 -26.60 2.11
C LYS A 254 15.41 -27.34 3.09
N ASP A 255 14.74 -26.61 3.96
CA ASP A 255 13.85 -27.15 4.98
C ASP A 255 12.57 -26.32 5.04
N PRO A 256 11.44 -26.85 4.54
CA PRO A 256 10.14 -26.17 4.62
C PRO A 256 9.63 -25.93 6.04
N GLU A 257 10.21 -26.56 7.07
CA GLU A 257 9.92 -26.29 8.49
C GLU A 257 10.77 -25.15 9.07
N PHE A 258 11.70 -24.60 8.30
CA PHE A 258 12.65 -23.59 8.76
C PHE A 258 11.97 -22.35 9.38
N LEU A 259 10.88 -21.84 8.79
CA LEU A 259 10.17 -20.68 9.34
C LEU A 259 9.64 -20.96 10.75
N ARG A 260 9.23 -22.20 11.04
CA ARG A 260 8.80 -22.64 12.38
C ARG A 260 9.94 -22.74 13.38
N SER A 261 11.19 -22.83 12.92
CA SER A 261 12.38 -22.83 13.76
C SER A 261 12.81 -21.43 14.22
N ILE A 262 12.41 -20.38 13.48
CA ILE A 262 12.81 -18.99 13.75
C ILE A 262 11.65 -18.05 14.14
N LEU A 263 10.40 -18.47 13.92
CA LEU A 263 9.19 -17.70 14.22
C LEU A 263 8.23 -18.53 15.09
N PRO A 264 7.40 -17.89 15.95
CA PRO A 264 6.44 -18.57 16.81
C PRO A 264 5.17 -19.00 16.04
N VAL A 265 5.32 -19.51 14.83
CA VAL A 265 4.20 -19.95 13.98
C VAL A 265 3.73 -21.35 14.39
N SER A 266 2.42 -21.57 14.37
CA SER A 266 1.81 -22.87 14.65
C SER A 266 2.12 -23.89 13.54
N PRO A 267 2.04 -25.21 13.82
CA PRO A 267 2.12 -26.22 12.78
C PRO A 267 1.09 -26.02 11.66
N GLU A 268 -0.13 -25.59 12.02
CA GLU A 268 -1.22 -25.35 11.07
C GLU A 268 -0.92 -24.13 10.18
N LEU A 269 -0.43 -23.03 10.75
CA LEU A 269 -0.02 -21.87 9.96
C LEU A 269 1.19 -22.21 9.08
N ASN A 270 2.13 -23.03 9.55
CA ASN A 270 3.28 -23.44 8.72
C ASN A 270 2.85 -24.23 7.48
N VAL A 271 1.80 -25.07 7.57
CA VAL A 271 1.21 -25.73 6.39
C VAL A 271 0.70 -24.70 5.39
N ILE A 272 0.02 -23.66 5.85
CA ILE A 272 -0.51 -22.59 4.99
C ILE A 272 0.64 -21.81 4.35
N LEU A 273 1.62 -21.37 5.14
CA LEU A 273 2.79 -20.62 4.65
C LEU A 273 3.58 -21.40 3.60
N ARG A 274 3.73 -22.73 3.77
CA ARG A 274 4.38 -23.57 2.76
C ARG A 274 3.62 -23.63 1.43
N ARG A 275 2.29 -23.58 1.45
CA ARG A 275 1.48 -23.53 0.23
C ARG A 275 1.48 -22.13 -0.43
N ILE A 276 1.64 -21.07 0.36
CA ILE A 276 1.80 -19.70 -0.14
C ILE A 276 3.20 -19.48 -0.74
N PHE A 277 4.25 -19.90 -0.05
CA PHE A 277 5.64 -19.74 -0.47
C PHE A 277 6.16 -20.87 -1.37
N GLU A 278 5.24 -21.53 -2.08
CA GLU A 278 5.58 -22.43 -3.18
C GLU A 278 6.22 -21.61 -4.32
N CYS A 279 7.43 -22.02 -4.72
CA CYS A 279 8.24 -21.32 -5.70
C CYS A 279 7.74 -21.55 -7.13
N ASP A 280 7.11 -22.71 -7.39
CA ASP A 280 6.42 -22.95 -8.65
C ASP A 280 5.06 -22.23 -8.64
N PRO A 281 4.88 -21.13 -9.40
CA PRO A 281 3.66 -20.33 -9.32
C PRO A 281 2.42 -21.11 -9.74
N VAL A 282 2.56 -22.19 -10.54
CA VAL A 282 1.44 -23.04 -10.96
C VAL A 282 0.93 -23.92 -9.82
N LYS A 283 1.79 -24.27 -8.87
CA LYS A 283 1.44 -25.09 -7.69
C LYS A 283 1.08 -24.25 -6.46
N ARG A 284 1.37 -22.95 -6.49
CA ARG A 284 1.07 -22.03 -5.40
C ARG A 284 -0.43 -21.98 -5.14
N ILE A 285 -0.79 -21.92 -3.86
CA ILE A 285 -2.18 -21.94 -3.40
C ILE A 285 -3.03 -20.85 -4.08
N THR A 286 -4.27 -21.19 -4.40
CA THR A 286 -5.21 -20.23 -4.95
C THR A 286 -5.87 -19.38 -3.84
N MET A 287 -6.38 -18.20 -4.18
CA MET A 287 -7.06 -17.32 -3.21
C MET A 287 -8.24 -18.02 -2.47
N PRO A 288 -9.12 -18.78 -3.15
CA PRO A 288 -10.22 -19.47 -2.46
C PRO A 288 -9.74 -20.54 -1.49
N GLU A 289 -8.73 -21.32 -1.86
CA GLU A 289 -8.13 -22.32 -0.97
C GLU A 289 -7.44 -21.67 0.23
N LEU A 290 -6.70 -20.57 0.00
CA LEU A 290 -6.07 -19.81 1.07
C LEU A 290 -7.10 -19.30 2.08
N ARG A 291 -8.20 -18.70 1.60
CA ARG A 291 -9.30 -18.25 2.45
C ARG A 291 -9.85 -19.40 3.31
N GLN A 292 -10.10 -20.56 2.73
CA GLN A 292 -10.62 -21.71 3.47
C GLN A 292 -9.64 -22.17 4.56
N LEU A 293 -8.35 -22.32 4.22
CA LEU A 293 -7.35 -22.72 5.21
C LEU A 293 -7.20 -21.72 6.36
N ILE A 294 -7.32 -20.42 6.09
CA ILE A 294 -7.26 -19.37 7.13
C ILE A 294 -8.45 -19.47 8.08
N LEU A 295 -9.65 -19.72 7.56
CA LEU A 295 -10.85 -19.94 8.36
C LEU A 295 -10.67 -21.16 9.27
N ASP A 296 -10.19 -22.26 8.69
CA ASP A 296 -10.02 -23.55 9.38
C ASP A 296 -8.81 -23.58 10.34
N CYS A 297 -7.85 -22.65 10.20
CA CYS A 297 -6.65 -22.61 11.03
C CYS A 297 -7.01 -22.24 12.48
N PRO A 298 -6.88 -23.13 13.48
CA PRO A 298 -7.37 -22.87 14.82
C PRO A 298 -6.56 -21.78 15.54
N ARG A 299 -5.25 -21.75 15.32
CA ARG A 299 -4.30 -20.79 15.88
C ARG A 299 -3.21 -20.50 14.87
N PHE A 300 -2.82 -19.25 14.77
CA PHE A 300 -1.70 -18.80 13.95
C PHE A 300 -0.37 -18.94 14.67
N THR A 301 -0.35 -18.66 15.97
CA THR A 301 0.89 -18.65 16.76
C THR A 301 0.87 -19.69 17.87
N ILE A 302 2.07 -20.15 18.24
CA ILE A 302 2.25 -20.90 19.49
C ILE A 302 2.46 -19.90 20.63
N PRO A 303 1.76 -20.05 21.77
CA PRO A 303 2.03 -19.24 22.94
C PRO A 303 3.49 -19.38 23.32
N ALA A 304 4.14 -18.26 23.66
CA ALA A 304 5.47 -18.32 24.26
C ALA A 304 5.37 -19.24 25.48
N VAL A 305 6.13 -20.34 25.50
CA VAL A 305 6.23 -21.20 26.67
C VAL A 305 6.68 -20.29 27.81
N PRO A 306 5.94 -20.16 28.92
CA PRO A 306 6.44 -19.46 30.08
C PRO A 306 7.76 -20.12 30.43
N ARG A 307 8.87 -19.38 30.36
CA ARG A 307 10.11 -19.86 30.98
C ARG A 307 9.71 -20.16 32.42
N LYS A 308 9.75 -21.44 32.81
CA LYS A 308 9.68 -21.80 34.23
C LYS A 308 10.70 -20.88 34.92
N PRO A 309 10.38 -20.22 36.05
CA PRO A 309 11.40 -19.53 36.82
C PRO A 309 12.50 -20.57 37.08
N GLY A 310 13.63 -20.40 36.39
CA GLY A 310 14.74 -21.31 36.48
C GLY A 310 15.20 -21.31 37.93
N HIS A 311 15.48 -22.49 38.46
CA HIS A 311 16.38 -22.59 39.60
C HIS A 311 17.65 -21.79 39.27
N PRO A 312 18.22 -21.05 40.23
CA PRO A 312 19.43 -20.29 40.01
C PRO A 312 20.50 -21.24 39.46
N GLU A 313 20.94 -20.94 38.23
CA GLU A 313 22.05 -21.60 37.58
C GLU A 313 23.30 -21.26 38.42
N GLU A 314 23.80 -22.22 39.20
CA GLU A 314 25.08 -22.09 39.89
C GLU A 314 26.16 -21.92 38.82
N LEU A 315 26.61 -20.68 38.63
CA LEU A 315 27.79 -20.38 37.83
C LEU A 315 28.98 -21.13 38.44
N PRO A 316 29.80 -21.83 37.63
CA PRO A 316 31.05 -22.40 38.14
C PRO A 316 31.96 -21.26 38.65
N PRO A 317 32.77 -21.50 39.71
CA PRO A 317 33.54 -20.45 40.34
C PRO A 317 34.54 -19.81 39.36
N CYS A 318 34.42 -18.49 39.18
CA CYS A 318 35.34 -17.66 38.42
C CYS A 318 36.76 -17.75 38.99
N VAL A 319 37.70 -18.27 38.19
CA VAL A 319 39.14 -18.12 38.45
C VAL A 319 39.57 -16.74 37.94
N PHE A 320 39.94 -15.85 38.86
CA PHE A 320 40.46 -14.53 38.55
C PHE A 320 41.88 -14.63 37.98
N TYR A 321 42.06 -14.18 36.74
CA TYR A 321 43.38 -13.77 36.25
C TYR A 321 43.46 -12.25 36.27
N PRO A 322 44.47 -11.65 36.93
CA PRO A 322 44.65 -10.21 36.92
C PRO A 322 45.21 -9.76 35.56
N TYR A 323 44.44 -8.95 34.82
CA TYR A 323 44.92 -8.27 33.61
C TYR A 323 45.42 -6.86 33.95
N ALA A 324 46.52 -6.48 33.29
CA ALA A 324 47.22 -5.20 33.44
C ALA A 324 46.38 -4.00 32.96
N GLN A 325 46.67 -2.83 33.55
CA GLN A 325 45.96 -1.56 33.33
C GLN A 325 45.96 -1.13 31.85
N ALA A 326 44.79 -0.74 31.34
CA ALA A 326 44.61 -0.14 30.02
C ALA A 326 44.91 1.37 30.04
N PRO A 327 45.42 1.95 28.92
CA PRO A 327 45.76 3.37 28.84
C PRO A 327 44.53 4.29 28.68
N PRO A 328 44.68 5.62 28.92
CA PRO A 328 43.55 6.55 29.02
C PRO A 328 42.89 6.87 27.68
N ALA A 329 41.58 7.08 27.72
CA ALA A 329 40.71 7.37 26.59
C ALA A 329 40.89 8.79 26.03
N ALA A 330 41.36 8.87 24.77
CA ALA A 330 41.13 10.00 23.89
C ALA A 330 41.07 9.48 22.44
N LEU A 331 40.13 10.03 21.66
CA LEU A 331 39.83 9.75 20.23
C LEU A 331 38.81 8.65 19.93
N LEU A 332 37.54 8.85 20.27
CA LEU A 332 36.39 8.29 19.53
C LEU A 332 35.19 9.25 19.62
N TYR A 333 35.34 10.44 19.04
CA TYR A 333 34.22 11.33 18.67
C TYR A 333 34.38 11.61 17.18
N THR A 334 33.97 10.65 16.35
CA THR A 334 33.77 10.74 14.88
C THR A 334 33.58 9.30 14.38
N GLN A 335 32.34 8.79 14.42
CA GLN A 335 31.83 7.66 13.61
C GLN A 335 30.56 7.07 14.28
N TYR A 336 29.52 7.86 14.46
CA TYR A 336 28.13 7.36 14.57
C TYR A 336 27.18 8.50 14.21
N SER A 337 27.12 8.80 12.92
CA SER A 337 25.99 9.44 12.25
C SER A 337 26.04 8.96 10.81
N ASP A 338 24.88 8.64 10.23
CA ASP A 338 24.62 8.30 8.82
C ASP A 338 24.46 6.81 8.46
N SER A 339 23.58 6.11 9.15
CA SER A 339 22.96 4.90 8.58
C SER A 339 21.52 4.69 9.08
N ALA A 340 20.65 5.63 8.72
CA ALA A 340 19.19 5.46 8.73
C ALA A 340 18.56 6.53 7.82
N ILE A 341 18.81 6.43 6.51
CA ILE A 341 17.97 7.08 5.50
C ILE A 341 17.52 5.98 4.54
N SER A 342 16.22 5.95 4.33
CA SER A 342 15.46 5.12 3.40
C SER A 342 15.96 5.30 1.97
N ASP A 343 16.59 4.27 1.41
CA ASP A 343 16.89 4.18 -0.02
C ASP A 343 15.62 3.82 -0.81
N THR A 344 14.83 4.84 -1.12
CA THR A 344 13.98 4.86 -2.32
C THR A 344 14.44 6.01 -3.20
N SER A 345 15.66 5.90 -3.73
CA SER A 345 16.13 6.71 -4.85
C SER A 345 16.24 5.80 -6.07
N LEU A 346 15.28 5.95 -7.00
CA LEU A 346 15.52 5.56 -8.38
C LEU A 346 16.50 6.59 -8.92
N THR A 347 17.75 6.18 -9.12
CA THR A 347 18.74 7.03 -9.80
C THR A 347 18.34 7.17 -11.26
N ASP A 348 18.00 8.40 -11.64
CA ASP A 348 17.83 8.83 -13.03
C ASP A 348 19.16 8.70 -13.78
N ASN A 349 19.33 7.61 -14.54
CA ASN A 349 19.99 7.55 -15.84
C ASN A 349 20.19 6.08 -16.19
N GLU A 350 19.28 5.49 -16.96
CA GLU A 350 19.65 4.67 -18.11
C GLU A 350 18.46 4.60 -19.07
N THR A 351 18.72 4.99 -20.32
CA THR A 351 17.80 4.97 -21.45
C THR A 351 17.36 3.52 -21.74
N ILE A 352 16.25 3.06 -21.18
CA ILE A 352 15.64 1.80 -21.61
C ILE A 352 14.81 2.05 -22.87
N SER A 353 15.47 1.90 -24.01
CA SER A 353 14.81 1.63 -25.28
C SER A 353 14.15 0.25 -25.22
N SER A 354 12.84 0.22 -25.00
CA SER A 354 12.04 -0.99 -25.25
C SER A 354 11.17 -0.74 -26.47
N VAL A 355 11.65 -1.27 -27.59
CA VAL A 355 10.87 -1.45 -28.81
C VAL A 355 9.84 -2.55 -28.55
N SER A 356 8.57 -2.21 -28.50
CA SER A 356 7.48 -3.17 -28.70
C SER A 356 6.74 -2.79 -29.97
N SER A 357 6.83 -3.69 -30.94
CA SER A 357 6.22 -3.58 -32.25
C SER A 357 4.71 -3.46 -32.12
N THR A 358 4.15 -2.45 -32.77
CA THR A 358 2.73 -2.27 -32.99
C THR A 358 2.22 -3.32 -33.97
N SER A 359 1.15 -4.02 -33.62
CA SER A 359 0.23 -4.58 -34.59
C SER A 359 -1.09 -3.84 -34.43
N ASP A 360 -1.40 -3.05 -35.45
CA ASP A 360 -2.59 -2.21 -35.58
C ASP A 360 -3.85 -3.08 -35.66
N TYR A 361 -4.85 -2.77 -34.84
CA TYR A 361 -6.25 -2.82 -35.24
C TYR A 361 -7.00 -1.70 -34.53
N ALA A 362 -7.47 -0.76 -35.32
CA ALA A 362 -8.35 0.32 -34.90
C ALA A 362 -9.78 -0.21 -34.69
N SER A 363 -10.42 0.22 -33.61
CA SER A 363 -11.86 0.52 -33.60
C SER A 363 -12.18 1.49 -32.46
N GLU A 364 -12.74 2.62 -32.84
CA GLU A 364 -13.25 3.71 -32.02
C GLU A 364 -14.43 3.26 -31.14
N SER A 365 -14.52 3.83 -29.94
CA SER A 365 -15.75 4.51 -29.48
C SER A 365 -15.51 5.21 -28.15
N GLU A 366 -15.87 6.49 -28.14
CA GLU A 366 -15.85 7.47 -27.07
C GLU A 366 -16.61 7.02 -25.81
N VAL A 367 -16.09 7.41 -24.64
CA VAL A 367 -16.94 7.83 -23.52
C VAL A 367 -16.29 9.04 -22.86
N ASP A 368 -16.69 10.22 -23.32
CA ASP A 368 -16.48 11.49 -22.62
C ASP A 368 -17.36 11.53 -21.37
N GLY A 369 -16.78 11.95 -20.24
CA GLY A 369 -17.50 11.95 -18.97
C GLY A 369 -16.71 12.49 -17.78
N PHE A 370 -15.88 13.53 -17.98
CA PHE A 370 -15.35 14.32 -16.87
C PHE A 370 -15.89 15.74 -16.95
N THR A 371 -16.84 16.08 -16.06
CA THR A 371 -17.25 17.47 -15.84
C THR A 371 -16.08 18.25 -15.26
N VAL A 372 -15.55 19.18 -16.05
CA VAL A 372 -14.62 20.22 -15.62
C VAL A 372 -15.37 21.18 -14.71
N VAL A 373 -14.97 21.29 -13.45
CA VAL A 373 -15.50 22.29 -12.52
C VAL A 373 -14.43 23.37 -12.35
N ASP A 374 -14.80 24.60 -12.70
CA ASP A 374 -13.96 25.78 -12.52
C ASP A 374 -13.66 25.99 -11.02
N PRO A 375 -12.39 26.07 -10.59
CA PRO A 375 -12.01 26.27 -9.19
C PRO A 375 -12.50 27.60 -8.59
N GLN A 376 -13.00 28.56 -9.39
CA GLN A 376 -13.46 29.87 -8.90
C GLN A 376 -14.98 30.00 -8.70
N VAL A 377 -15.78 29.01 -9.09
CA VAL A 377 -17.24 29.03 -8.92
C VAL A 377 -17.62 28.10 -7.78
N SER A 378 -18.37 28.59 -6.78
CA SER A 378 -19.03 27.72 -5.80
C SER A 378 -20.11 26.89 -6.50
N PRO A 379 -19.93 25.58 -6.74
CA PRO A 379 -20.91 24.82 -7.48
C PRO A 379 -21.94 24.22 -6.51
N GLU A 380 -23.16 23.97 -6.97
CA GLU A 380 -24.26 23.23 -6.29
C GLU A 380 -23.89 21.75 -5.94
N PHE A 381 -22.61 21.41 -6.02
CA PHE A 381 -21.97 20.08 -6.04
C PHE A 381 -21.86 19.39 -4.68
N TRP A 382 -22.49 19.98 -3.69
CA TRP A 382 -22.28 19.73 -2.27
C TRP A 382 -23.54 19.21 -1.57
N ASP A 383 -24.68 19.31 -2.25
CA ASP A 383 -26.01 19.02 -1.69
C ASP A 383 -26.59 17.66 -2.10
N ALA A 384 -25.79 16.77 -2.70
CA ALA A 384 -26.24 15.39 -3.00
C ALA A 384 -25.92 14.47 -1.80
N PRO A 385 -26.93 13.96 -1.05
CA PRO A 385 -26.68 13.03 0.03
C PRO A 385 -26.32 11.64 -0.52
N GLY A 386 -25.04 11.29 -0.44
CA GLY A 386 -24.59 9.90 -0.49
C GLY A 386 -25.13 9.17 0.74
N HIS A 387 -26.18 8.37 0.56
CA HIS A 387 -26.66 7.45 1.58
C HIS A 387 -25.53 6.47 1.96
N MET A 388 -24.95 6.64 3.13
CA MET A 388 -24.32 5.54 3.88
C MET A 388 -25.44 4.56 4.24
N PRO A 389 -25.39 3.26 3.86
CA PRO A 389 -26.33 2.29 4.42
C PRO A 389 -25.94 2.06 5.88
N GLY A 390 -26.67 2.72 6.78
CA GLY A 390 -26.69 2.40 8.19
C GLY A 390 -27.15 0.96 8.40
N THR A 391 -26.53 0.31 9.38
CA THR A 391 -26.84 -1.02 9.91
C THR A 391 -28.30 -1.11 10.36
N ALA A 392 -29.19 -1.51 9.46
CA ALA A 392 -30.55 -1.90 9.80
C ALA A 392 -30.55 -3.37 10.25
N ALA A 393 -30.71 -3.57 11.57
CA ALA A 393 -31.10 -4.84 12.14
C ALA A 393 -32.50 -5.24 11.62
N GLY A 394 -32.54 -6.14 10.62
CA GLY A 394 -33.76 -6.68 10.04
C GLY A 394 -33.80 -8.20 10.19
N LYS A 395 -34.76 -8.67 11.00
CA LYS A 395 -35.09 -10.09 11.21
C LYS A 395 -35.34 -10.80 9.87
N PHE A 396 -34.58 -11.84 9.56
CA PHE A 396 -34.93 -12.77 8.48
C PHE A 396 -36.06 -13.70 8.94
N ALA A 397 -37.25 -13.50 8.38
CA ALA A 397 -38.31 -14.50 8.35
C ALA A 397 -38.18 -15.31 7.04
N LEU A 398 -38.11 -16.62 7.16
CA LEU A 398 -38.08 -17.58 6.05
C LEU A 398 -39.45 -17.66 5.36
N PRO A 399 -39.54 -17.68 4.02
CA PRO A 399 -40.72 -18.17 3.33
C PRO A 399 -40.61 -19.68 3.07
N ASN A 400 -41.64 -20.40 3.50
CA ASN A 400 -41.98 -21.76 3.11
C ASN A 400 -41.86 -21.96 1.60
N GLN A 401 -41.15 -23.00 1.18
CA GLN A 401 -41.33 -23.61 -0.13
C GLN A 401 -41.99 -24.98 0.02
N MET A 402 -43.16 -25.08 -0.60
CA MET A 402 -43.94 -26.29 -0.82
C MET A 402 -43.21 -27.23 -1.78
N VAL A 403 -43.29 -28.52 -1.44
CA VAL A 403 -42.98 -29.67 -2.29
C VAL A 403 -44.05 -29.81 -3.38
N PRO A 404 -43.71 -30.25 -4.60
CA PRO A 404 -44.63 -31.05 -5.39
C PRO A 404 -44.11 -32.49 -5.51
N VAL A 405 -45.05 -33.37 -5.22
CA VAL A 405 -45.12 -34.81 -5.45
C VAL A 405 -44.87 -35.12 -6.93
N TYR A 406 -43.95 -36.04 -7.22
CA TYR A 406 -44.20 -37.34 -7.87
C TYR A 406 -43.03 -38.29 -7.66
#